data_AF-A0A7V3YCV1-F1
#
_entry.id   AF-A0A7V3YCV1-F1
#
_cell.length_a   1.000
_cell.length_b   1.000
_cell.length_c   1.000
_cell.angle_alpha   90.00
_cell.angle_beta   90.00
_cell.angle_gamma   90.00
#
_symmetry.space_group_name_H-M   'P 1'
#
loop_
_entity.id
_entity.type
_entity.pdbx_description
1 polymer ?
#
loop_
_entity_poly.entity_id
_entity_poly.type
_entity_poly.pdbx_seq_one_letter_code
_entity_poly.pdbx_strand_id
1 'polypeptide(L)'
;MDEEGFFERIFQEQYARQEARKILEVDENADQETLKKAYRRACLKYHPDRNPDDQEAHEKFLLVQCAFELLTKNTICPMLLEKMKSQAMNFEKGKQYNIENPWEYFLWWREQFFDDF
;
A
#
# COMPACT_ATOMS: atom_id res chain seq x y z
N MET A 1 26.21 13.60 -19.31
CA MET A 1 24.79 13.89 -19.02
C MET A 1 24.19 12.53 -18.81
N ASP A 2 24.02 12.13 -17.55
CA ASP A 2 23.77 10.72 -17.20
C ASP A 2 22.31 10.38 -17.52
N GLU A 3 22.08 9.86 -18.72
CA GLU A 3 20.74 9.49 -19.20
C GLU A 3 20.12 8.37 -18.36
N GLU A 4 20.94 7.50 -17.75
CA GLU A 4 20.49 6.43 -16.84
C GLU A 4 19.74 7.00 -15.62
N GLY A 5 20.24 8.08 -15.02
CA GLY A 5 19.59 8.70 -13.87
C GLY A 5 18.29 9.44 -14.21
N PHE A 6 18.08 9.78 -15.50
CA PHE A 6 16.83 10.40 -15.94
C PHE A 6 15.70 9.37 -16.04
N PHE A 7 15.95 8.22 -16.68
CA PHE A 7 14.96 7.14 -16.76
C PHE A 7 14.62 6.58 -15.37
N GLU A 8 15.63 6.37 -14.53
CA GLU A 8 15.44 5.90 -13.14
C GLU A 8 14.45 6.77 -12.37
N ARG A 9 14.60 8.11 -12.44
CA ARG A 9 13.69 9.06 -11.77
C ARG A 9 12.27 8.99 -12.31
N ILE A 10 12.10 8.87 -13.63
CA ILE A 10 10.78 8.76 -14.26
C ILE A 10 10.10 7.45 -13.84
N PHE A 11 10.83 6.34 -13.90
CA PHE A 11 10.30 5.05 -13.48
C PHE A 11 9.91 5.04 -12.00
N GLN A 12 10.75 5.61 -11.13
CA GLN A 12 10.45 5.72 -9.70
C GLN A 12 9.20 6.56 -9.43
N GLU A 13 9.03 7.71 -10.10
CA GLU A 13 7.85 8.55 -9.95
C GLU A 13 6.57 7.83 -10.42
N GLN A 14 6.63 7.14 -11.56
CA GLN A 14 5.49 6.38 -12.10
C GLN A 14 5.13 5.20 -11.19
N TYR A 15 6.12 4.43 -10.75
CA TYR A 15 5.92 3.30 -9.84
C TYR A 15 5.34 3.75 -8.49
N ALA A 16 5.83 4.87 -7.94
CA ALA A 16 5.29 5.46 -6.71
C ALA A 16 3.81 5.83 -6.84
N ARG A 17 3.42 6.40 -7.98
CA ARG A 17 2.01 6.73 -8.26
C ARG A 17 1.14 5.49 -8.37
N GLN A 18 1.63 4.44 -9.02
CA GLN A 18 0.89 3.17 -9.12
C GLN A 18 0.70 2.52 -7.75
N GLU A 19 1.74 2.44 -6.92
CA GLU A 19 1.61 1.87 -5.57
C GLU A 19 0.70 2.73 -4.68
N ALA A 20 0.79 4.06 -4.75
CA ALA A 20 -0.13 4.94 -4.03
C ALA A 20 -1.60 4.70 -4.42
N ARG A 21 -1.87 4.43 -5.70
CA ARG A 21 -3.22 4.07 -6.18
C ARG A 21 -3.68 2.73 -5.66
N LYS A 22 -2.80 1.73 -5.63
CA LYS A 22 -3.08 0.41 -5.06
C LYS A 22 -3.39 0.49 -3.57
N ILE A 23 -2.63 1.27 -2.80
CA ILE A 23 -2.85 1.46 -1.35
C ILE A 23 -4.21 2.10 -1.07
N LEU A 24 -4.66 3.01 -1.93
CA LEU A 24 -5.98 3.65 -1.83
C LEU A 24 -7.08 2.84 -2.54
N GLU A 25 -6.74 1.73 -3.19
CA GLU A 25 -7.65 0.89 -3.96
C GLU A 25 -8.45 1.68 -5.02
N VAL A 26 -7.77 2.60 -5.70
CA VAL A 26 -8.36 3.45 -6.74
C VAL A 26 -7.83 3.11 -8.13
N ASP A 27 -8.69 3.29 -9.14
CA ASP A 27 -8.34 3.06 -10.54
C ASP A 27 -7.33 4.09 -11.06
N GLU A 28 -6.62 3.73 -12.14
CA GLU A 28 -5.73 4.65 -12.84
C GLU A 28 -6.44 5.84 -13.49
N ASN A 29 -7.75 5.79 -13.62
CA ASN A 29 -8.58 6.89 -14.12
C ASN A 29 -9.41 7.56 -13.01
N ALA A 30 -9.11 7.26 -11.74
CA ALA A 30 -9.88 7.79 -10.62
C ALA A 30 -9.77 9.32 -10.53
N ASP A 31 -10.93 9.97 -10.46
CA ASP A 31 -11.05 11.41 -10.24
C ASP A 31 -10.65 11.81 -8.81
N GLN A 32 -10.31 13.09 -8.60
CA GLN A 32 -10.00 13.62 -7.27
C GLN A 32 -11.13 13.41 -6.26
N GLU A 33 -12.40 13.42 -6.69
CA GLU A 33 -13.52 13.09 -5.79
C GLU A 33 -13.47 11.64 -5.30
N THR A 34 -13.17 10.69 -6.21
CA THR A 34 -13.02 9.27 -5.88
C THR A 34 -11.84 9.06 -4.94
N LEU A 35 -10.73 9.77 -5.17
CA LEU A 35 -9.56 9.72 -4.31
C LEU A 35 -9.86 10.16 -2.87
N LYS A 36 -10.61 11.26 -2.70
CA LYS A 36 -11.04 11.73 -1.38
C LYS A 36 -12.00 10.74 -0.70
N LYS A 37 -12.89 10.09 -1.46
CA LYS A 37 -13.78 9.06 -0.93
C LYS A 37 -13.00 7.83 -0.46
N ALA A 38 -12.05 7.35 -1.26
CA ALA A 38 -11.19 6.24 -0.92
C ALA A 38 -10.33 6.53 0.32
N TYR A 39 -9.71 7.71 0.37
CA TYR A 39 -8.94 8.17 1.53
C TYR A 39 -9.77 8.13 2.83
N ARG A 40 -11.01 8.65 2.79
CA ARG A 40 -11.91 8.62 3.96
C ARG A 40 -12.23 7.19 4.40
N ARG A 41 -12.46 6.27 3.46
CA ARG A 41 -12.73 4.85 3.77
C ARG A 41 -11.52 4.19 4.43
N ALA A 42 -10.33 4.41 3.86
CA ALA A 42 -9.09 3.87 4.40
C ALA A 42 -8.75 4.43 5.79
N CYS A 43 -8.94 5.73 6.03
CA CYS A 43 -8.75 6.33 7.35
C CYS A 43 -9.68 5.76 8.42
N LEU A 44 -10.94 5.46 8.07
CA LEU A 44 -11.90 4.85 9.00
C LEU A 44 -11.56 3.40 9.33
N LYS A 45 -10.95 2.67 8.37
CA LYS A 45 -10.52 1.28 8.53
C LYS A 45 -9.29 1.17 9.43
N TYR A 46 -8.29 2.04 9.22
CA TYR A 46 -7.03 2.03 9.95
C TYR A 46 -7.00 3.05 11.12
N HIS A 47 -8.16 3.50 11.60
CA HIS A 47 -8.22 4.52 12.64
C HIS A 47 -7.68 3.98 13.98
N PRO A 48 -6.82 4.74 14.70
CA PRO A 48 -6.21 4.28 15.96
C PRO A 48 -7.24 4.05 17.09
N ASP A 49 -8.40 4.71 17.04
CA ASP A 49 -9.51 4.47 18.00
C ASP A 49 -10.11 3.05 17.87
N ARG A 50 -10.10 2.48 16.67
CA ARG A 50 -10.64 1.14 16.40
C ARG A 50 -9.57 0.05 16.51
N ASN A 51 -8.31 0.43 16.28
CA ASN A 51 -7.15 -0.46 16.35
C ASN A 51 -6.09 0.09 17.34
N PRO A 52 -6.39 0.15 18.64
CA PRO A 52 -5.50 0.77 19.63
C PRO A 52 -4.19 -0.02 19.88
N ASP A 53 -4.18 -1.33 19.61
CA ASP A 53 -3.04 -2.23 19.85
C ASP A 53 -2.35 -2.71 18.57
N ASP A 54 -2.75 -2.20 17.40
CA ASP A 54 -2.22 -2.64 16.11
C ASP A 54 -1.24 -1.62 15.53
N GLN A 55 0.05 -1.95 15.63
CA GLN A 55 1.13 -1.14 15.08
C GLN A 55 1.13 -1.13 13.54
N GLU A 56 0.67 -2.22 12.89
CA GLU A 56 0.57 -2.26 11.43
C GLU A 56 -0.56 -1.37 10.92
N ALA A 57 -1.66 -1.24 11.66
CA ALA A 57 -2.74 -0.31 11.33
C ALA A 57 -2.24 1.15 11.34
N HIS A 58 -1.37 1.50 12.30
CA HIS A 58 -0.73 2.82 12.35
C HIS A 58 0.16 3.06 11.12
N GLU A 59 0.97 2.08 10.73
CA GLU A 59 1.81 2.17 9.53
C GLU A 59 0.97 2.28 8.25
N LYS A 60 -0.09 1.49 8.11
CA LYS A 60 -1.04 1.56 6.98
C LYS A 60 -1.73 2.93 6.91
N PHE A 61 -2.10 3.51 8.05
CA PHE A 61 -2.68 4.85 8.11
C PHE A 61 -1.73 5.92 7.57
N LEU A 62 -0.47 5.90 7.99
CA LEU A 62 0.56 6.82 7.51
C LEU A 62 0.79 6.66 6.00
N LEU A 63 0.79 5.42 5.49
CA LEU A 63 0.95 5.13 4.07
C LEU A 63 -0.21 5.64 3.22
N VAL A 64 -1.44 5.49 3.71
CA VAL A 64 -2.66 6.02 3.07
C VAL A 64 -2.58 7.54 2.96
N GLN A 65 -2.12 8.21 4.01
CA GLN A 65 -1.89 9.66 3.99
C GLN A 65 -0.81 10.05 2.99
N CYS A 66 0.32 9.32 2.98
CA CYS A 66 1.40 9.54 2.03
C CYS A 66 0.95 9.34 0.58
N ALA A 67 0.17 8.30 0.30
CA ALA A 67 -0.37 7.99 -1.02
C ALA A 67 -1.29 9.11 -1.52
N PHE A 68 -2.16 9.63 -0.64
CA PHE A 68 -3.07 10.72 -0.97
C PHE A 68 -2.31 12.02 -1.27
N GLU A 69 -1.28 12.34 -0.49
CA GLU A 69 -0.41 13.50 -0.73
C GLU A 69 0.38 13.39 -2.03
N LEU A 70 0.89 12.20 -2.36
CA LEU A 70 1.57 11.96 -3.63
C LEU A 70 0.62 12.21 -4.81
N LEU A 71 -0.59 11.66 -4.78
CA LEU A 71 -1.52 11.80 -5.89
C LEU A 71 -2.10 13.21 -6.02
N THR A 72 -2.22 13.94 -4.90
CA THR A 72 -2.81 15.30 -4.89
C THR A 72 -1.78 16.40 -5.12
N LYS A 73 -0.63 16.33 -4.45
CA LYS A 73 0.40 17.39 -4.41
C LYS A 73 1.69 17.01 -5.15
N ASN A 74 1.73 15.83 -5.80
CA ASN A 74 2.92 15.26 -6.42
C ASN A 74 4.15 15.23 -5.48
N THR A 75 3.91 15.12 -4.18
CA THR A 75 4.96 15.13 -3.16
C THR A 75 5.21 13.71 -2.70
N ILE A 76 6.41 13.19 -2.94
CA ILE A 76 6.77 11.83 -2.54
C ILE A 76 7.13 11.84 -1.06
N CYS A 77 6.34 11.12 -0.25
CA CYS A 77 6.68 10.93 1.15
C CYS A 77 7.80 9.88 1.28
N PRO A 78 8.82 10.12 2.12
CA PRO A 78 9.96 9.22 2.27
C PRO A 78 9.57 7.82 2.76
N MET A 79 8.50 7.69 3.56
CA MET A 79 8.01 6.39 4.05
C MET A 79 7.46 5.50 2.92
N LEU A 80 6.83 6.08 1.90
CA LEU A 80 6.35 5.33 0.73
C LEU A 80 7.54 4.76 -0.05
N LEU A 81 8.56 5.60 -0.27
CA LEU A 81 9.83 5.22 -0.89
C LEU A 81 10.56 4.12 -0.11
N GLU A 82 10.57 4.22 1.21
CA GLU A 82 11.20 3.23 2.09
C GLU A 82 10.46 1.89 2.05
N LYS A 83 9.12 1.89 2.10
CA LYS A 83 8.34 0.65 1.96
C LYS A 83 8.56 -0.03 0.61
N MET A 84 8.67 0.74 -0.47
CA MET A 84 8.97 0.22 -1.81
C MET A 84 10.37 -0.42 -1.89
N LYS A 85 11.37 0.22 -1.26
CA LYS A 85 12.73 -0.33 -1.17
C LYS A 85 12.80 -1.58 -0.28
N SER A 86 12.08 -1.56 0.83
CA SER A 86 12.01 -2.68 1.78
C SER A 86 11.23 -3.86 1.22
N GLN A 87 10.19 -3.65 0.41
CA GLN A 87 9.44 -4.71 -0.26
C GLN A 87 10.27 -5.42 -1.35
N ALA A 88 11.22 -4.72 -1.97
CA ALA A 88 12.23 -5.33 -2.85
C ALA A 88 13.27 -6.18 -2.08
N MET A 89 13.36 -6.03 -0.75
CA MET A 89 14.32 -6.74 0.12
C MET A 89 13.66 -7.74 1.09
N ASN A 90 12.32 -7.80 1.17
CA ASN A 90 11.56 -8.69 2.04
C ASN A 90 10.87 -9.85 1.29
N PHE A 91 11.56 -10.48 0.33
CA PHE A 91 11.08 -11.75 -0.28
C PHE A 91 11.40 -12.99 0.59
N GLU A 92 12.02 -12.84 1.76
CA GLU A 92 12.34 -13.97 2.63
C GLU A 92 11.81 -13.77 4.06
N LYS A 93 10.64 -14.38 4.32
CA LYS A 93 10.18 -15.05 5.56
C LYS A 93 8.67 -14.83 5.81
N GLY A 94 7.83 -15.32 4.90
CA GLY A 94 6.41 -15.53 5.17
C GLY A 94 6.14 -16.98 5.56
N LYS A 95 5.30 -17.19 6.59
CA LYS A 95 4.89 -18.51 7.12
C LYS A 95 4.44 -19.46 6.00
N GLN A 96 4.86 -20.72 6.08
CA GLN A 96 4.50 -21.76 5.11
C GLN A 96 3.15 -22.38 5.51
N TYR A 97 2.13 -22.22 4.68
CA TYR A 97 0.83 -22.87 4.84
C TYR A 97 0.80 -24.15 4.00
N ASN A 98 0.31 -25.26 4.55
CA ASN A 98 0.18 -26.50 3.80
C ASN A 98 -1.06 -26.47 2.88
N ILE A 99 -0.85 -26.28 1.57
CA ILE A 99 -1.92 -26.20 0.57
C ILE A 99 -2.68 -27.53 0.32
N GLU A 100 -2.20 -28.65 0.83
CA GLU A 100 -2.88 -29.94 0.75
C GLU A 100 -3.90 -30.14 1.89
N ASN A 101 -3.80 -29.33 2.94
CA ASN A 101 -4.75 -29.32 4.05
C ASN A 101 -5.87 -28.32 3.74
N PRO A 102 -7.14 -28.78 3.58
CA PRO A 102 -8.25 -27.89 3.23
C PRO A 102 -8.46 -26.73 4.22
N TRP A 103 -8.09 -26.92 5.50
CA TRP A 103 -8.21 -25.88 6.52
C TRP A 103 -7.06 -24.86 6.44
N GLU A 104 -5.83 -25.29 6.20
CA GLU A 104 -4.70 -24.37 6.03
C GLU A 104 -4.77 -23.62 4.70
N TYR A 105 -5.29 -24.25 3.64
CA TYR A 105 -5.64 -23.59 2.39
C TYR A 105 -6.72 -22.52 2.59
N PHE A 106 -7.74 -22.83 3.41
CA PHE A 106 -8.78 -21.87 3.78
C PHE A 106 -8.23 -20.71 4.62
N LEU A 107 -7.30 -20.95 5.55
CA LEU A 107 -6.64 -19.90 6.34
C LEU A 107 -5.75 -19.02 5.47
N TRP A 108 -4.95 -19.62 4.57
CA TRP A 108 -4.18 -18.91 3.57
C TRP A 108 -5.08 -18.06 2.66
N TRP A 109 -6.18 -18.61 2.14
CA TRP A 109 -7.11 -17.89 1.28
C TRP A 109 -7.85 -16.77 2.03
N ARG A 110 -8.28 -17.00 3.28
CA ARG A 110 -8.90 -15.99 4.12
C ARG A 110 -7.94 -14.82 4.41
N GLU A 111 -6.68 -15.10 4.73
CA GLU A 111 -5.67 -14.06 4.96
C GLU A 111 -5.27 -13.31 3.68
N GLN A 112 -5.39 -13.94 2.50
CA GLN A 112 -5.11 -13.28 1.21
C GLN A 112 -6.29 -12.47 0.66
N PHE A 113 -7.53 -12.73 1.08
CA PHE A 113 -8.73 -12.16 0.44
C PHE A 113 -9.79 -11.56 1.39
N PHE A 114 -9.80 -11.85 2.69
CA PHE A 114 -10.92 -11.53 3.60
C PHE A 114 -10.60 -10.64 4.80
N ASP A 115 -9.34 -10.25 5.04
CA ASP A 115 -8.97 -9.26 6.08
C ASP A 115 -9.18 -7.78 5.62
N ASP A 116 -9.97 -7.55 4.56
CA ASP A 116 -10.35 -6.21 4.06
C ASP A 116 -11.85 -5.85 4.19
N PHE A 117 -12.61 -6.54 5.06
CA PHE A 117 -14.01 -6.20 5.38
C PHE A 117 -14.25 -5.88 6.86
#